data_AF-A0A3B8M4P4-F1
#
_entry.id   AF-A0A3B8M4P4-F1
#
_cell.length_a   1.000
_cell.length_b   1.000
_cell.length_c   1.000
_cell.angle_alpha   90.00
_cell.angle_beta   90.00
_cell.angle_gamma   90.00
#
_symmetry.space_group_name_H-M   'P 1'
#
loop_
_entity.id
_entity.type
_entity.pdbx_description
1 polymer ?
#
loop_
_entity_poly.entity_id
_entity_poly.type
_entity_poly.pdbx_seq_one_letter_code
_entity_poly.pdbx_strand_id
1 'polypeptide(L)'
;MTSRTSKSCQPKDRSPVPDTPPHTPTRLSQLFLLLVGLAYLLLGIWCSLLPETTSASVGFDLHPGKGDSEFLTVYGGLEVGLGLVFLWPVVKRSDITFALHSCLVIHSGLVLFRSISFFCYTG
;
A
#
# COMPACT_ATOMS: atom_id res chain seq x y z
N MET A 1 61.87 -32.79 -14.32
CA MET A 1 60.49 -32.48 -14.76
C MET A 1 59.58 -33.52 -14.11
N THR A 2 59.15 -33.24 -12.87
CA THR A 2 58.37 -34.18 -12.06
C THR A 2 57.32 -33.41 -11.27
N SER A 3 56.10 -33.90 -11.44
CA SER A 3 54.79 -33.45 -10.98
C SER A 3 54.69 -32.93 -9.53
N ARG A 4 54.01 -31.79 -9.34
CA ARG A 4 53.27 -31.43 -8.11
C ARG A 4 51.84 -31.04 -8.50
N THR A 5 50.95 -32.02 -8.48
CA THR A 5 49.50 -31.78 -8.51
C THR A 5 49.07 -31.24 -7.16
N SER A 6 48.89 -29.92 -7.07
CA SER A 6 48.19 -29.27 -5.96
C SER A 6 46.70 -29.60 -6.08
N LYS A 7 46.24 -30.61 -5.33
CA LYS A 7 44.81 -30.85 -5.09
C LYS A 7 44.32 -29.72 -4.17
N SER A 8 43.81 -28.65 -4.77
CA SER A 8 43.02 -27.66 -4.06
C SER A 8 41.67 -28.30 -3.70
N CYS A 9 41.42 -28.50 -2.41
CA CYS A 9 40.12 -28.86 -1.87
C CYS A 9 39.10 -27.80 -2.29
N GLN A 10 38.26 -28.13 -3.26
CA GLN A 10 37.01 -27.41 -3.49
C GLN A 10 36.11 -27.63 -2.26
N PRO A 11 35.51 -26.58 -1.68
CA PRO A 11 34.57 -26.75 -0.58
C PRO A 11 33.35 -27.52 -1.08
N LYS A 12 33.30 -28.79 -0.69
CA LYS A 12 32.11 -29.63 -0.71
C LYS A 12 31.11 -28.99 0.26
N ASP A 13 29.86 -28.94 -0.18
CA ASP A 13 28.68 -28.52 0.59
C ASP A 13 28.32 -27.02 0.51
N ARG A 14 27.88 -26.59 -0.67
CA ARG A 14 26.83 -25.57 -0.76
C ARG A 14 25.52 -26.35 -0.88
N SER A 15 24.87 -26.59 0.25
CA SER A 15 23.48 -27.07 0.26
C SER A 15 22.66 -26.20 -0.70
N PRO A 16 21.71 -26.78 -1.45
CA PRO A 16 20.81 -25.97 -2.27
C PRO A 16 20.11 -25.01 -1.32
N VAL A 17 20.32 -23.70 -1.51
CA VAL A 17 19.40 -22.71 -0.95
C VAL A 17 18.03 -23.16 -1.45
N PRO A 18 17.06 -23.46 -0.57
CA PRO A 18 15.73 -23.82 -1.03
C PRO A 18 15.29 -22.67 -1.92
N ASP A 19 15.09 -22.96 -3.21
CA ASP A 19 14.56 -22.01 -4.17
C ASP A 19 13.23 -21.56 -3.57
N THR A 20 13.24 -20.42 -2.88
CA THR A 20 12.00 -19.78 -2.45
C THR A 20 11.24 -19.62 -3.74
N PRO A 21 10.08 -20.30 -3.89
CA PRO A 21 9.39 -20.31 -5.16
C PRO A 21 9.23 -18.86 -5.61
N PRO A 22 9.43 -18.54 -6.91
CA PRO A 22 9.13 -17.21 -7.41
C PRO A 22 7.74 -16.90 -6.87
N HIS A 23 7.65 -15.83 -6.06
CA HIS A 23 6.44 -15.44 -5.34
C HIS A 23 5.41 -15.12 -6.40
N THR A 24 4.76 -16.18 -6.87
CA THR A 24 3.85 -16.15 -7.99
C THR A 24 2.66 -15.45 -7.39
N PRO A 25 2.35 -14.23 -7.83
CA PRO A 25 1.33 -13.45 -7.18
C PRO A 25 0.03 -14.24 -7.20
N THR A 26 -0.43 -14.61 -6.02
CA THR A 26 -1.65 -15.40 -5.87
C THR A 26 -2.81 -14.56 -6.40
N ARG A 27 -3.74 -15.18 -7.14
CA ARG A 27 -4.93 -14.49 -7.66
C ARG A 27 -5.71 -13.77 -6.55
N LEU A 28 -5.63 -14.27 -5.33
CA LEU A 28 -6.21 -13.65 -4.13
C LEU A 28 -5.61 -12.26 -3.83
N SER A 29 -4.28 -12.13 -3.85
CA SER A 29 -3.61 -10.84 -3.59
C SER A 29 -4.01 -9.76 -4.61
N GLN A 30 -4.17 -10.15 -5.87
CA GLN A 30 -4.66 -9.26 -6.94
C GLN A 30 -6.09 -8.81 -6.69
N LEU A 31 -6.97 -9.76 -6.35
CA LEU A 31 -8.36 -9.45 -6.05
C LEU A 31 -8.48 -8.52 -4.84
N PHE A 32 -7.70 -8.79 -3.79
CA PHE A 32 -7.67 -7.95 -2.60
C PHE A 32 -7.24 -6.52 -2.92
N LEU A 33 -6.09 -6.33 -3.59
CA LEU A 33 -5.61 -4.99 -3.95
C LEU A 33 -6.56 -4.26 -4.90
N LEU A 34 -7.22 -4.98 -5.82
CA LEU A 34 -8.24 -4.42 -6.70
C LEU A 34 -9.45 -3.92 -5.92
N LEU A 35 -9.98 -4.72 -4.99
CA LEU A 35 -11.12 -4.32 -4.16
C LEU A 35 -10.77 -3.10 -3.28
N VAL A 36 -9.60 -3.13 -2.63
CA VAL A 36 -9.13 -2.03 -1.78
C VAL A 36 -8.93 -0.76 -2.62
N GLY A 37 -8.20 -0.86 -3.73
CA GLY A 37 -7.95 0.30 -4.58
C GLY A 37 -9.22 0.88 -5.20
N LEU A 38 -10.19 0.05 -5.56
CA LEU A 38 -11.48 0.51 -6.07
C LEU A 38 -12.28 1.23 -4.98
N ALA A 39 -12.27 0.72 -3.74
CA ALA A 39 -12.91 1.39 -2.62
C ALA A 39 -12.32 2.79 -2.38
N TYR A 40 -10.99 2.91 -2.33
CA TYR A 40 -10.32 4.21 -2.17
C TYR A 40 -10.57 5.17 -3.34
N LEU A 41 -10.64 4.68 -4.58
CA LEU A 41 -11.02 5.50 -5.73
C LEU A 41 -12.44 6.05 -5.60
N LEU A 42 -13.41 5.20 -5.26
CA LEU A 42 -14.80 5.60 -5.12
C LEU A 42 -14.98 6.60 -3.98
N LEU A 43 -14.31 6.37 -2.84
CA LEU A 43 -14.31 7.31 -1.71
C LEU A 43 -13.68 8.66 -2.10
N GLY A 44 -12.49 8.66 -2.70
CA GLY A 44 -11.83 9.91 -3.09
C GLY A 44 -12.62 10.70 -4.15
N ILE A 45 -13.27 10.01 -5.09
CA ILE A 45 -14.18 10.64 -6.05
C ILE A 45 -15.41 11.23 -5.33
N TRP A 46 -15.98 10.51 -4.37
CA TRP A 46 -17.10 11.00 -3.57
C TRP A 46 -16.73 12.24 -2.75
N CYS A 47 -15.58 12.20 -2.06
CA CYS A 47 -15.00 13.34 -1.34
C CYS A 47 -14.74 14.54 -2.27
N SER A 48 -14.41 14.28 -3.54
CA SER A 48 -14.10 15.34 -4.51
C SER A 48 -15.33 16.00 -5.12
N LEU A 49 -16.39 15.23 -5.38
CA LEU A 49 -17.59 15.72 -6.04
C LEU A 49 -18.57 16.37 -5.06
N LEU A 50 -18.65 15.87 -3.83
CA LEU A 50 -19.53 16.41 -2.79
C LEU A 50 -18.77 16.57 -1.45
N PRO A 51 -17.79 17.49 -1.37
CA PRO A 51 -16.99 17.69 -0.17
C PRO A 51 -17.85 18.08 1.03
N GLU A 52 -18.85 18.95 0.85
CA GLU A 52 -19.70 19.46 1.95
C GLU A 52 -20.61 18.39 2.58
N THR A 53 -21.16 17.46 1.78
CA THR A 53 -21.95 16.37 2.35
C THR A 53 -21.06 15.32 3.01
N THR A 54 -19.86 15.11 2.48
CA THR A 54 -18.96 14.05 2.94
C THR A 54 -18.27 14.46 4.23
N SER A 55 -17.87 15.72 4.35
CA SER A 55 -17.31 16.26 5.57
C SER A 55 -18.28 16.29 6.74
N ALA A 56 -19.55 16.63 6.49
CA ALA A 56 -20.60 16.61 7.49
C ALA A 56 -20.78 15.18 8.05
N SER A 57 -20.62 14.16 7.20
CA SER A 57 -20.69 12.75 7.63
C SER A 57 -19.53 12.31 8.54
N VAL A 58 -18.38 12.98 8.44
CA VAL A 58 -17.21 12.76 9.33
C VAL A 58 -17.13 13.77 10.48
N GLY A 59 -18.16 14.62 10.64
CA GLY A 59 -18.24 15.61 11.72
C GLY A 59 -17.28 16.79 11.57
N PHE A 60 -16.81 17.07 10.35
CA PHE A 60 -15.99 18.23 10.04
C PHE A 60 -16.87 19.40 9.58
N ASP A 61 -16.85 20.51 10.33
CA ASP A 61 -17.35 21.79 9.86
C ASP A 61 -16.31 22.46 8.96
N LEU A 62 -16.59 22.51 7.65
CA LEU A 62 -15.71 23.22 6.72
C LEU A 62 -15.98 24.71 6.79
N HIS A 63 -14.88 25.46 6.95
CA HIS A 63 -14.91 26.89 6.77
C HIS A 63 -14.76 27.19 5.27
N PRO A 64 -15.74 27.88 4.68
CA PRO A 64 -15.79 28.07 3.23
C PRO A 64 -14.52 28.76 2.71
N GLY A 65 -13.95 28.20 1.65
CA GLY A 65 -12.85 28.79 0.87
C GLY A 65 -11.42 28.41 1.29
N LYS A 66 -11.20 27.86 2.48
CA LYS A 66 -9.88 27.31 2.89
C LYS A 66 -9.96 25.87 3.41
N GLY A 67 -11.02 25.54 4.14
CA GLY A 67 -11.27 24.15 4.55
C GLY A 67 -11.55 23.26 3.34
N ASP A 68 -12.28 23.78 2.34
CA ASP A 68 -12.74 22.99 1.18
C ASP A 68 -11.60 22.58 0.27
N SER A 69 -10.64 23.47 0.03
CA SER A 69 -9.48 23.18 -0.82
C SER A 69 -8.54 22.17 -0.19
N GLU A 70 -8.33 22.25 1.12
CA GLU A 70 -7.52 21.29 1.87
C GLU A 70 -8.22 19.93 1.94
N PHE A 71 -9.53 19.92 2.23
CA PHE A 71 -10.31 18.68 2.28
C PHE A 71 -10.35 17.98 0.92
N LEU A 72 -10.59 18.73 -0.16
CA LEU A 72 -10.58 18.19 -1.53
C LEU A 72 -9.21 17.61 -1.90
N THR A 73 -8.13 18.32 -1.58
CA THR A 73 -6.77 17.88 -1.94
C THR A 73 -6.35 16.64 -1.16
N VAL A 74 -6.63 16.62 0.15
CA VAL A 74 -6.26 15.51 1.03
C VAL A 74 -7.23 14.35 0.87
N TYR A 75 -8.52 14.51 1.21
CA TYR A 75 -9.47 13.40 1.18
C TYR A 75 -9.87 13.00 -0.24
N GLY A 76 -9.93 13.94 -1.18
CA GLY A 76 -10.16 13.59 -2.59
C GLY A 76 -8.88 13.06 -3.26
N GLY A 77 -7.89 13.94 -3.38
CA GLY A 77 -6.67 13.68 -4.14
C GLY A 77 -5.81 12.53 -3.59
N LEU A 78 -5.58 12.48 -2.28
CA LEU A 78 -4.75 11.42 -1.67
C LEU A 78 -5.43 10.06 -1.78
N GLU A 79 -6.73 9.97 -1.50
CA GLU A 79 -7.47 8.70 -1.59
C GLU A 79 -7.52 8.18 -3.02
N VAL A 80 -7.73 9.06 -4.01
CA VAL A 80 -7.63 8.69 -5.44
C VAL A 80 -6.22 8.20 -5.77
N GLY A 81 -5.18 8.92 -5.34
CA GLY A 81 -3.79 8.53 -5.56
C GLY A 81 -3.45 7.16 -4.96
N LEU A 82 -3.89 6.89 -3.74
CA LEU A 82 -3.76 5.60 -3.07
C LEU A 82 -4.48 4.49 -3.84
N GLY A 83 -5.71 4.75 -4.28
CA GLY A 83 -6.49 3.83 -5.09
C GLY A 83 -5.77 3.45 -6.40
N LEU A 84 -5.15 4.43 -7.07
CA LEU A 84 -4.35 4.20 -8.28
C LEU A 84 -3.09 3.37 -7.99
N VAL A 85 -2.39 3.63 -6.87
CA VAL A 85 -1.22 2.84 -6.44
C VAL A 85 -1.60 1.39 -6.18
N PHE A 86 -2.76 1.14 -5.56
CA PHE A 86 -3.23 -0.23 -5.31
C PHE A 86 -3.78 -0.92 -6.56
N LEU A 87 -4.28 -0.18 -7.54
CA LEU A 87 -4.68 -0.71 -8.86
C LEU A 87 -3.51 -0.95 -9.82
N TRP A 88 -2.37 -0.28 -9.62
CA TRP A 88 -1.17 -0.42 -10.46
C TRP A 88 -0.76 -1.87 -10.79
N PRO A 89 -0.79 -2.82 -9.83
CA PRO A 89 -0.38 -4.19 -10.08
C PRO A 89 -1.34 -4.99 -10.97
N VAL A 90 -2.55 -4.47 -11.21
CA VAL A 90 -3.50 -5.04 -12.18
C VAL A 90 -2.96 -4.88 -13.61
N VAL A 91 -2.32 -3.74 -13.89
CA VAL A 91 -1.66 -3.46 -15.17
C VAL A 91 -0.29 -4.13 -15.22
N LYS A 92 0.49 -4.04 -14.13
CA LYS A 92 1.86 -4.58 -14.05
C LYS A 92 2.02 -5.55 -12.89
N ARG A 93 1.73 -6.83 -13.16
CA ARG A 93 1.73 -7.91 -12.15
C ARG A 93 3.06 -8.14 -11.44
N SER A 94 4.19 -7.69 -12.00
CA SER A 94 5.50 -7.77 -11.35
C SER A 94 5.58 -6.95 -10.06
N ASP A 95 4.69 -5.96 -9.88
CA ASP A 95 4.80 -4.95 -8.83
C ASP A 95 3.85 -5.25 -7.64
N ILE A 96 3.28 -6.46 -7.57
CA ILE A 96 2.33 -6.86 -6.52
C ILE A 96 2.95 -6.82 -5.13
N THR A 97 4.20 -7.28 -5.00
CA THR A 97 4.91 -7.23 -3.71
C THR A 97 5.06 -5.79 -3.24
N PHE A 98 5.39 -4.85 -4.14
CA PHE A 98 5.48 -3.44 -3.81
C PHE A 98 4.15 -2.88 -3.31
N ALA A 99 3.06 -3.11 -4.07
CA ALA A 99 1.74 -2.62 -3.67
C ALA A 99 1.23 -3.22 -2.35
N LEU A 100 1.55 -4.49 -2.06
CA LEU A 100 1.23 -5.11 -0.76
C LEU A 100 2.00 -4.43 0.39
N HIS A 101 3.29 -4.15 0.21
CA HIS A 101 4.08 -3.43 1.22
C HIS A 101 3.54 -2.02 1.42
N SER A 102 3.24 -1.29 0.34
CA SER A 102 2.62 0.03 0.41
C SER A 102 1.28 -0.04 1.16
N CYS A 103 0.42 -1.00 0.82
CA CYS A 103 -0.88 -1.20 1.48
C CYS A 103 -0.70 -1.41 2.98
N LEU A 104 0.24 -2.25 3.39
CA LEU A 104 0.51 -2.53 4.80
C LEU A 104 1.05 -1.30 5.55
N VAL A 105 1.99 -0.56 4.96
CA VAL A 105 2.56 0.65 5.57
C VAL A 105 1.49 1.74 5.72
N ILE A 106 0.69 1.98 4.67
CA ILE A 106 -0.35 3.02 4.69
C ILE A 106 -1.44 2.68 5.71
N HIS A 107 -1.96 1.44 5.71
CA HIS A 107 -3.01 1.05 6.65
C HIS A 107 -2.51 0.96 8.09
N SER A 108 -1.27 0.52 8.33
CA SER A 108 -0.70 0.52 9.68
C SER A 108 -0.52 1.94 10.22
N GLY A 109 -0.10 2.89 9.40
CA GLY A 109 -0.09 4.31 9.74
C GLY A 109 -1.49 4.83 10.09
N LEU A 110 -2.49 4.56 9.24
CA LEU A 110 -3.88 4.95 9.51
C LEU A 110 -4.39 4.40 10.84
N VAL A 111 -4.18 3.10 11.11
CA VAL A 111 -4.60 2.47 12.36
C VAL A 111 -3.87 3.06 13.57
N LEU A 112 -2.57 3.33 13.45
CA LEU A 112 -1.77 3.94 14.51
C LEU A 112 -2.30 5.34 14.87
N PHE A 113 -2.46 6.23 13.88
CA PHE A 113 -2.96 7.58 14.11
C PHE A 113 -4.41 7.59 14.58
N ARG A 114 -5.25 6.68 14.07
CA ARG A 114 -6.63 6.48 14.55
C ARG A 114 -6.64 6.07 16.03
N SER A 115 -5.73 5.19 16.44
CA SER A 115 -5.61 4.74 17.83
C SER A 115 -5.14 5.88 18.72
N ILE A 116 -4.10 6.62 18.32
CA ILE A 116 -3.61 7.80 19.05
C ILE A 116 -4.72 8.85 19.19
N SER A 117 -5.45 9.14 18.10
CA SER A 117 -6.57 10.08 18.10
C SER A 117 -7.65 9.67 19.10
N PHE A 118 -7.98 8.37 19.18
CA PHE A 118 -8.91 7.86 20.18
C PHE A 118 -8.41 8.12 21.61
N PHE A 119 -7.13 7.87 21.91
CA PHE A 119 -6.58 8.14 23.26
C PHE A 119 -6.44 9.62 23.59
N CYS A 120 -6.18 10.49 22.61
CA CYS A 120 -5.96 11.92 22.84
C CYS A 120 -7.24 12.77 22.84
N TYR A 121 -8.25 12.40 22.05
CA TYR A 121 -9.45 13.21 21.83
C TYR A 121 -10.76 12.53 22.28
N THR A 122 -10.72 11.25 22.64
CA THR A 122 -11.83 10.53 23.31
C THR A 122 -11.45 10.32 24.78
N GLY A 123 -11.25 11.43 25.48
CA GLY A 123 -11.09 11.54 26.93
C GLY A 123 -11.90 12.71 27.46
#